data_AF-A0A388Q1B1-F1
#
_entry.id   AF-A0A388Q1B1-F1
#
_cell.length_a   1.000
_cell.length_b   1.000
_cell.length_c   1.000
_cell.angle_alpha   90.00
_cell.angle_beta   90.00
_cell.angle_gamma   90.00
#
_symmetry.space_group_name_H-M   'P 1'
#
loop_
_entity.id
_entity.type
_entity.pdbx_description
1 polymer ?
#
loop_
_entity_poly.entity_id
_entity_poly.type
_entity_poly.pdbx_seq_one_letter_code
_entity_poly.pdbx_strand_id
1 'polypeptide(L)'
;MKKHFKIAIQMDPLESINIKSDSTYILALEAQKRGYSLFHYLPENLNYENGRVSAIGNSFKLFPSQKKFLKNLKSSKYFLKIMMLF
;
A
#
# COMPACT_ATOMS: atom_id res chain seq x y z
N MET A 1 14.47 13.15 13.83
CA MET A 1 13.30 12.96 12.94
C MET A 1 12.89 11.48 12.95
N LYS A 2 11.68 11.14 13.42
CA LYS A 2 11.18 9.74 13.35
C LYS A 2 11.04 9.34 11.88
N LYS A 3 11.81 8.34 11.45
CA LYS A 3 11.77 7.82 10.08
C LYS A 3 10.45 7.08 9.89
N HIS A 4 9.48 7.72 9.23
CA HIS A 4 8.25 7.04 8.80
C HIS A 4 8.61 6.06 7.69
N PHE A 5 8.67 4.76 8.02
CA PHE A 5 8.83 3.74 6.98
C PHE A 5 7.52 3.63 6.20
N LYS A 6 7.66 3.50 4.88
CA LYS A 6 6.55 3.26 3.95
C LYS A 6 6.52 1.77 3.62
N ILE A 7 5.36 1.16 3.72
CA ILE A 7 5.12 -0.22 3.29
C ILE A 7 4.41 -0.16 1.94
N ALA A 8 5.07 -0.68 0.91
CA ALA A 8 4.47 -0.87 -0.40
C ALA A 8 3.80 -2.25 -0.44
N ILE A 9 2.54 -2.28 -0.86
CA ILE A 9 1.73 -3.49 -0.94
C ILE A 9 1.24 -3.65 -2.39
N GLN A 10 1.52 -4.80 -2.96
CA GLN A 10 0.88 -5.26 -4.20
C GLN A 10 -0.32 -6.11 -3.81
N MET A 11 -1.49 -5.81 -4.37
CA MET A 11 -2.69 -6.64 -4.28
C MET A 11 -3.66 -6.23 -5.38
N ASP A 12 -4.77 -6.95 -5.48
CA ASP A 12 -5.93 -6.55 -6.30
C ASP A 12 -6.33 -5.09 -6.03
N PRO A 13 -7.08 -4.44 -6.95
CA PRO A 13 -7.53 -3.06 -6.77
C PRO A 13 -8.17 -2.82 -5.39
N LEU A 14 -7.91 -1.65 -4.82
CA LEU A 14 -8.38 -1.32 -3.47
C LEU A 14 -9.92 -1.33 -3.37
N GLU A 15 -10.60 -1.14 -4.50
CA GLU A 15 -12.05 -1.22 -4.66
C GLU A 15 -12.61 -2.64 -4.52
N SER A 16 -11.80 -3.67 -4.77
CA SER A 16 -12.21 -5.08 -4.68
C SER A 16 -11.85 -5.76 -3.35
N ILE A 17 -11.25 -5.04 -2.40
CA ILE A 17 -10.85 -5.60 -1.10
C ILE A 17 -12.08 -6.04 -0.29
N ASN A 18 -12.09 -7.31 0.14
CA ASN A 18 -13.06 -7.81 1.10
C ASN A 18 -12.53 -7.69 2.54
N ILE A 19 -12.99 -6.65 3.24
CA ILE A 19 -12.59 -6.34 4.63
C ILE A 19 -12.75 -7.54 5.59
N LYS A 20 -13.71 -8.44 5.35
CA LYS A 20 -14.02 -9.54 6.27
C LYS A 20 -13.12 -10.77 6.10
N SER A 21 -12.47 -10.95 4.95
CA SER A 21 -11.75 -12.18 4.61
C SER A 21 -10.34 -11.95 4.08
N ASP A 22 -9.97 -10.72 3.76
CA ASP A 22 -8.68 -10.41 3.16
C ASP A 22 -7.60 -10.20 4.23
N SER A 23 -6.66 -11.14 4.30
CA SER A 23 -5.50 -11.05 5.19
C SER A 23 -4.65 -9.80 4.91
N THR A 24 -4.63 -9.31 3.67
CA THR A 24 -3.90 -8.11 3.25
C THR A 24 -4.44 -6.87 3.93
N TYR A 25 -5.77 -6.79 4.10
CA TYR A 25 -6.41 -5.69 4.85
C TYR A 25 -5.93 -5.66 6.30
N ILE A 26 -5.90 -6.81 6.97
CA ILE A 26 -5.48 -6.92 8.38
C ILE A 26 -4.01 -6.50 8.52
N LEU A 27 -3.14 -6.96 7.64
CA LEU A 27 -1.71 -6.62 7.65
C LEU A 27 -1.48 -5.12 7.40
N ALA A 28 -2.20 -4.54 6.44
CA ALA A 28 -2.15 -3.11 6.16
C ALA A 28 -2.63 -2.28 7.37
N LEU A 29 -3.70 -2.72 8.05
CA LEU A 29 -4.22 -2.07 9.24
C LEU A 29 -3.21 -2.13 10.40
N GLU A 30 -2.58 -3.27 10.65
CA GLU A 30 -1.54 -3.42 11.67
C GLU A 30 -0.30 -2.57 11.36
N ALA A 31 0.10 -2.50 10.08
CA ALA A 31 1.17 -1.60 9.66
C ALA A 31 0.81 -0.14 9.96
N GLN A 32 -0.42 0.29 9.65
CA GLN A 32 -0.88 1.64 9.97
C GLN A 32 -0.91 1.91 11.49
N LYS A 33 -1.39 0.95 12.30
CA LYS A 33 -1.40 1.06 13.78
C LYS A 33 0.00 1.24 14.36
N ARG A 34 1.02 0.61 13.75
CA ARG A 34 2.43 0.75 14.13
C ARG A 34 3.06 2.06 13.64
N GLY A 35 2.30 2.93 12.96
CA GLY A 35 2.77 4.22 12.46
C GLY A 35 3.43 4.16 11.08
N TYR A 36 3.29 3.06 10.36
CA TYR A 36 3.77 2.99 8.97
C TYR A 36 2.79 3.67 8.01
N SER A 37 3.34 4.27 6.96
CA SER A 37 2.54 4.80 5.85
C SER A 37 2.35 3.73 4.79
N LEU A 38 1.16 3.64 4.20
CA LEU A 38 0.82 2.61 3.22
C LEU A 38 0.88 3.17 1.80
N PHE A 39 1.34 2.33 0.88
CA PHE A 39 1.38 2.60 -0.55
C PHE A 39 0.91 1.35 -1.29
N HIS A 40 -0.04 1.51 -2.20
CA HIS A 40 -0.57 0.43 -3.04
C HIS A 40 -0.20 0.68 -4.50
N TYR A 41 0.13 -0.39 -5.20
CA TYR A 41 0.35 -0.39 -6.63
C TYR A 41 -0.14 -1.71 -7.24
N LEU A 42 -0.46 -1.69 -8.53
CA LEU A 42 -0.84 -2.87 -9.30
C LEU A 42 0.38 -3.47 -10.01
N PRO A 43 0.39 -4.78 -10.34
CA PRO A 43 1.52 -5.43 -11.02
C PRO A 43 1.95 -4.72 -12.32
N GLU A 44 0.99 -4.23 -13.10
CA GLU A 44 1.20 -3.47 -14.33
C GLU A 44 1.94 -2.14 -14.15
N ASN A 45 1.96 -1.60 -12.93
CA ASN A 45 2.64 -0.35 -12.59
C ASN A 45 4.03 -0.57 -11.99
N LEU A 46 4.50 -1.83 -11.93
CA LEU A 46 5.85 -2.18 -11.53
C LEU A 46 6.81 -1.97 -12.71
N ASN A 47 7.97 -1.37 -12.44
CA ASN A 47 8.99 -1.13 -13.45
C ASN A 47 10.38 -1.46 -12.89
N TYR A 48 11.24 -2.01 -13.73
CA TYR A 48 12.62 -2.34 -13.40
C TYR A 48 13.58 -1.60 -14.35
N GLU A 49 14.35 -0.68 -13.79
CA GLU A 49 15.26 0.18 -14.54
C GLU A 49 16.60 0.23 -13.81
N ASN A 50 17.70 -0.04 -14.53
CA ASN A 50 19.08 0.10 -14.02
C ASN A 50 19.33 -0.59 -12.66
N GLY A 51 18.86 -1.84 -12.51
CA GLY A 51 19.08 -2.60 -11.27
C GLY A 51 18.13 -2.25 -10.13
N ARG A 52 17.12 -1.39 -10.36
CA ARG A 52 16.21 -0.91 -9.32
C ARG A 52 14.76 -1.16 -9.69
N VAL A 53 13.99 -1.63 -8.72
CA VAL A 53 12.54 -1.77 -8.84
C VAL A 53 11.88 -0.47 -8.41
N SER A 54 10.92 0.01 -9.20
CA SER A 54 10.06 1.13 -8.88
C SER A 54 8.60 0.80 -9.18
N ALA A 55 7.68 1.50 -8.53
CA ALA A 55 6.26 1.41 -8.86
C ALA A 55 5.60 2.78 -8.85
N ILE A 56 4.62 2.94 -9.74
CA ILE A 56 3.65 4.04 -9.70
C ILE A 56 2.40 3.52 -8.98
N GLY A 57 1.87 4.32 -8.07
CA GLY A 57 0.76 3.88 -7.24
C GLY A 57 0.28 4.98 -6.31
N ASN A 58 -0.58 4.61 -5.36
CA ASN A 58 -1.27 5.55 -4.50
C ASN A 58 -0.95 5.31 -3.03
N SER A 59 -0.66 6.40 -2.31
CA SER A 59 -0.71 6.35 -0.85
C SER A 59 -2.18 6.29 -0.40
N PHE A 60 -2.47 5.42 0.55
CA PHE A 60 -3.83 5.24 1.07
C PHE A 60 -3.83 5.15 2.61
N LYS A 61 -5.01 5.32 3.20
CA LYS A 61 -5.28 5.08 4.61
C LYS A 61 -6.53 4.23 4.76
N LEU A 62 -6.52 3.37 5.77
CA LEU A 62 -7.65 2.51 6.12
C LEU A 62 -8.39 3.08 7.33
N PHE A 63 -9.72 3.11 7.25
CA PHE A 63 -10.61 3.53 8.33
C PHE A 63 -11.63 2.42 8.63
N PRO A 64 -11.40 1.57 9.66
CA PRO A 64 -12.26 0.41 9.94
C PRO A 64 -13.71 0.75 10.33
N SER A 65 -14.01 2.01 10.68
CA SER A 65 -15.32 2.46 11.17
C SER A 65 -16.16 3.24 10.15
N GLN A 66 -15.77 3.31 8.87
CA GLN A 66 -16.45 4.16 7.88
C GLN A 66 -16.96 3.39 6.65
N LYS A 67 -18.13 3.81 6.15
CA LYS A 67 -18.77 3.28 4.92
C LYS A 67 -17.87 3.41 3.67
N LYS A 68 -16.91 4.34 3.69
CA LYS A 68 -15.82 4.48 2.73
C LYS A 68 -14.50 4.29 3.48
N PHE A 69 -13.99 3.07 3.45
CA PHE A 69 -12.83 2.65 4.25
C PHE A 69 -11.49 3.11 3.69
N LEU A 70 -11.47 3.62 2.45
CA LEU A 70 -10.28 3.99 1.70
C LEU A 70 -10.30 5.48 1.33
N LYS A 71 -9.15 6.14 1.52
CA LYS A 71 -8.87 7.45 0.93
C LYS A 71 -7.56 7.42 0.16
N ASN A 72 -7.63 7.55 -1.16
CA ASN A 72 -6.47 7.82 -2.00
C ASN A 72 -5.96 9.24 -1.72
N LEU A 73 -4.66 9.35 -1.42
CA LEU A 73 -4.05 10.61 -1.01
C LEU A 73 -3.27 11.28 -2.15
N LYS A 74 -2.38 10.52 -2.81
CA LYS A 74 -1.51 11.04 -3.86
C LYS A 74 -0.94 9.90 -4.70
N SER A 75 -0.98 10.06 -6.02
CA SER A 75 -0.22 9.21 -6.95
C SER A 75 1.25 9.61 -6.95
N SER A 76 2.17 8.65 -6.84
CA SER A 76 3.62 8.90 -6.78
C SER A 76 4.41 7.70 -7.27
N LYS A 77 5.56 7.95 -7.91
CA LYS A 77 6.57 6.92 -8.21
C LYS A 77 7.48 6.73 -6.99
N TYR A 78 7.68 5.48 -6.56
CA TYR A 78 8.64 5.14 -5.49
C TYR A 78 9.61 4.07 -5.96
N PHE A 79 10.88 4.18 -5.54
CA PHE A 79 11.84 3.08 -5.60
C PHE A 79 11.64 2.16 -4.40
N LEU A 80 11.47 0.88 -4.67
CA LEU A 80 11.08 -0.11 -3.67
C LEU A 80 12.35 -0.74 -3.08
N LYS A 81 12.40 -0.80 -1.74
CA LYS A 81 13.48 -1.45 -0.98
C LYS A 81 13.01 -2.69 -0.25
N ILE A 82 11.78 -2.65 0.26
CA ILE A 82 11.10 -3.75 0.93
C ILE A 82 9.69 -3.77 0.35
N MET A 83 9.29 -4.93 -0.17
CA MET A 83 8.05 -5.13 -0.89
C MET A 83 7.33 -6.30 -0.25
N MET A 84 6.06 -6.12 0.08
CA MET A 84 5.21 -7.17 0.62
C MET A 84 4.24 -7.61 -0.48
N LEU A 85 4.35 -8.88 -0.86
CA LEU A 85 3.53 -9.54 -1.88
C LEU A 85 2.67 -10.57 -1.13
N PHE A 86 1.35 -10.53 -1.33
CA PHE A 86 0.41 -11.51 -0.79
C PHE A 86 -0.52 -11.97 -1.90
#